data_AF-A0AAV5FQI3-F1
#
_entry.id   AF-A0AAV5FQI3-F1
#
_cell.length_a   1.000
_cell.length_b   1.000
_cell.length_c   1.000
_cell.angle_alpha   90.00
_cell.angle_beta   90.00
_cell.angle_gamma   90.00
#
_symmetry.space_group_name_H-M   'P 1'
#
loop_
_entity.id
_entity.type
_entity.pdbx_description
1 polymer ?
#
loop_
_entity_poly.entity_id
_entity_poly.type
_entity_poly.pdbx_seq_one_letter_code
_entity_poly.pdbx_strand_id
1 'polypeptide(L)'
;MIAPFFSGYPIRRDLLKAWTTDEDCLTIECTVTVYKKPVKTGTKSLPKIKVPRSDIAEQFGKLLQTKDGVDVSFIVGGETFTAHKIVLATRSPVFKAELLGSLRKNGTEPITIKDLQPAVFRALLHFIYTDSLPAMDDLNGVDRCEMIRHLLVAADRYALERLNLMCQSMLCEEDLQVHNVATTLALADQHGCGMLKDACIEFITCSNVMEAVAATKGYKNLKRSCPSVVIEALEKTSKTRRE
;
A
#
# COMPACT_ATOMS: atom_id res chain seq x y z
N MET A 1 16.56 -30.58 17.24
CA MET A 1 16.28 -30.57 18.69
C MET A 1 15.78 -29.18 19.04
N ILE A 2 14.64 -29.11 19.71
CA ILE A 2 13.70 -27.99 19.72
C ILE A 2 14.24 -26.84 20.60
N ALA A 3 14.42 -25.65 20.03
CA ALA A 3 14.65 -24.43 20.81
C ALA A 3 13.32 -24.00 21.45
N PRO A 4 13.21 -23.88 22.78
CA PRO A 4 12.01 -23.32 23.38
C PRO A 4 12.04 -21.80 23.29
N PHE A 5 10.94 -21.26 22.77
CA PHE A 5 10.59 -19.85 22.76
C PHE A 5 10.55 -19.29 24.20
N PHE A 6 11.45 -18.37 24.55
CA PHE A 6 11.41 -17.64 25.83
C PHE A 6 10.69 -16.29 25.65
N SER A 7 9.38 -16.32 25.43
CA SER A 7 8.53 -15.13 25.43
C SER A 7 7.87 -14.98 26.81
N GLY A 8 8.35 -14.03 27.63
CA GLY A 8 7.59 -13.53 28.79
C GLY A 8 8.29 -13.49 30.16
N TYR A 9 9.60 -13.76 30.26
CA TYR A 9 10.31 -13.69 31.54
C TYR A 9 11.24 -12.47 31.62
N PRO A 10 11.21 -11.67 32.70
CA PRO A 10 12.15 -10.56 32.88
C PRO A 10 13.54 -11.13 33.18
N ILE A 11 14.47 -10.96 32.24
CA ILE A 11 15.88 -11.32 32.41
C ILE A 11 16.56 -10.17 33.18
N ARG A 12 17.11 -10.47 34.36
CA ARG A 12 18.00 -9.55 35.09
C ARG A 12 19.40 -9.60 34.46
N ARG A 13 19.94 -8.46 34.05
CA ARG A 13 21.21 -8.32 33.29
C ARG A 13 22.45 -8.17 34.18
N ASP A 14 22.29 -8.24 35.48
CA ASP A 14 23.26 -7.78 36.49
C ASP A 14 24.36 -8.80 36.89
N LEU A 15 24.52 -9.93 36.17
CA LEU A 15 25.50 -10.98 36.52
C LEU A 15 26.35 -11.49 35.35
N LEU A 16 26.83 -10.60 34.47
CA LEU A 16 27.92 -10.92 33.55
C LEU A 16 29.25 -10.86 34.32
N LYS A 17 29.84 -12.00 34.66
CA LYS A 17 31.20 -12.05 35.22
C LYS A 17 32.18 -12.56 34.17
N ALA A 18 33.09 -11.66 33.79
CA ALA A 18 34.29 -11.86 32.99
C ALA A 18 34.11 -12.46 31.58
N TRP A 19 34.81 -11.87 30.62
CA TRP A 19 34.98 -12.41 29.28
C TRP A 19 36.49 -12.56 29.05
N THR A 20 36.91 -13.71 28.53
CA THR A 20 38.27 -13.89 27.99
C THR A 20 38.15 -14.05 26.48
N THR A 21 39.05 -13.38 25.77
CA THR A 21 39.22 -13.51 24.32
C THR A 21 40.44 -14.36 24.07
N ASP A 22 40.28 -15.42 23.29
CA ASP A 22 41.36 -16.09 22.58
C ASP A 22 40.95 -16.13 21.10
N GLU A 23 41.90 -15.90 20.20
CA GLU A 23 41.81 -15.10 18.96
C GLU A 23 40.69 -15.34 17.92
N ASP A 24 39.66 -16.16 18.17
CA ASP A 24 38.46 -16.18 17.32
C ASP A 24 37.16 -16.61 18.05
N CYS A 25 37.16 -16.74 19.39
CA CYS A 25 35.98 -17.17 20.14
C CYS A 25 35.70 -16.28 21.37
N LEU A 26 34.50 -15.68 21.39
CA LEU A 26 33.94 -15.06 22.59
C LEU A 26 33.14 -16.11 23.39
N THR A 27 33.63 -16.47 24.57
CA THR A 27 32.89 -17.37 25.48
C THR A 27 32.26 -16.56 26.60
N ILE A 28 30.92 -16.62 26.70
CA ILE A 28 30.15 -15.91 27.74
C ILE A 28 29.65 -16.94 28.75
N GLU A 29 30.14 -16.86 29.99
CA GLU A 29 29.60 -17.63 31.11
C GLU A 29 28.46 -16.82 31.77
N CYS A 30 27.24 -17.36 31.72
CA CYS A 30 26.05 -16.70 32.27
C CYS A 30 25.30 -17.66 33.21
N THR A 31 25.10 -17.20 34.44
CA THR A 31 24.22 -17.89 35.39
C THR A 31 22.80 -17.32 35.27
N VAL A 32 21.90 -18.08 34.63
CA VAL A 32 20.49 -17.70 34.50
C VAL A 32 19.71 -18.21 35.72
N THR A 33 19.34 -17.30 36.62
CA THR A 33 18.45 -17.62 37.73
C THR A 33 16.99 -17.44 37.30
N VAL A 34 16.27 -18.54 37.12
CA VAL A 34 14.85 -18.52 36.74
C VAL A 34 13.97 -18.38 37.99
N TYR A 35 13.39 -17.21 38.18
CA TYR A 35 12.38 -17.01 39.23
C TYR A 35 11.04 -17.59 38.76
N LYS A 36 10.63 -18.73 39.32
CA LYS A 36 9.22 -19.14 39.28
C LYS A 36 8.44 -18.13 40.12
N LYS A 37 7.60 -17.30 39.48
CA LYS A 37 6.54 -16.59 40.22
C LYS A 37 5.80 -17.62 41.06
N PRO A 38 5.49 -17.35 42.34
CA PRO A 38 4.70 -18.27 43.14
C PRO A 38 3.45 -18.61 42.35
N VAL A 39 3.27 -19.89 42.07
CA VAL A 39 2.06 -20.42 41.44
C VAL A 39 0.94 -20.04 42.39
N LYS A 40 0.16 -19.00 42.03
CA LYS A 40 -1.10 -18.73 42.71
C LYS A 40 -1.90 -20.01 42.59
N THR A 41 -2.12 -20.66 43.72
CA THR A 41 -2.97 -21.83 43.87
C THR A 41 -4.31 -21.57 43.18
N GLY A 42 -4.59 -22.37 42.15
CA GLY A 42 -5.90 -22.60 41.55
C GLY A 42 -6.87 -21.41 41.48
N THR A 43 -6.57 -20.38 40.70
CA THR A 43 -7.67 -19.64 40.06
C THR A 43 -8.06 -20.44 38.82
N LYS A 44 -9.26 -21.03 38.81
CA LYS A 44 -9.84 -21.62 37.59
C LYS A 44 -9.63 -20.59 36.48
N SER A 45 -8.91 -20.95 35.42
CA SER A 45 -8.71 -20.03 34.29
C SER A 45 -10.10 -19.56 33.86
N LEU A 46 -10.36 -18.25 33.95
CA LEU A 46 -11.64 -17.71 33.52
C LEU A 46 -11.90 -18.18 32.08
N PRO A 47 -13.13 -18.57 31.74
CA PRO A 47 -13.46 -18.96 30.38
C PRO A 47 -13.03 -17.85 29.43
N LYS A 48 -12.14 -18.18 28.49
CA LYS A 48 -11.69 -17.24 27.46
C LYS A 48 -12.88 -16.98 26.54
N ILE A 49 -13.51 -15.82 26.69
CA ILE A 49 -14.53 -15.35 25.77
C ILE A 49 -13.85 -15.17 24.40
N LYS A 50 -14.30 -15.92 23.40
CA LYS A 50 -13.81 -15.75 22.02
C LYS A 50 -14.58 -14.60 21.38
N VAL A 51 -13.90 -13.48 21.19
CA VAL A 51 -14.45 -12.35 20.43
C VAL A 51 -14.33 -12.69 18.94
N PRO A 52 -15.42 -12.63 18.16
CA PRO A 52 -15.37 -12.85 16.71
C PRO A 52 -14.58 -11.73 16.02
N ARG A 53 -14.10 -12.01 14.80
CA ARG A 53 -13.49 -10.96 13.95
C ARG A 53 -14.56 -9.93 13.56
N SER A 54 -14.14 -8.69 13.32
CA SER A 54 -15.05 -7.66 12.80
C SER A 54 -15.53 -8.04 11.40
N ASP A 55 -16.82 -7.85 11.15
CA ASP A 55 -17.50 -8.12 9.89
C ASP A 55 -17.98 -6.82 9.21
N ILE A 56 -17.59 -5.64 9.72
CA ILE A 56 -18.06 -4.34 9.22
C ILE A 56 -17.75 -4.15 7.73
N ALA A 57 -16.53 -4.50 7.29
CA ALA A 57 -16.12 -4.39 5.89
C ALA A 57 -16.98 -5.29 4.99
N GLU A 58 -17.33 -6.50 5.46
CA GLU A 58 -18.20 -7.43 4.73
C GLU A 58 -19.63 -6.89 4.66
N GLN A 59 -20.14 -6.29 5.74
CA GLN A 59 -21.47 -5.68 5.79
C GLN A 59 -21.59 -4.48 4.84
N PHE A 60 -20.60 -3.58 4.82
CA PHE A 60 -20.58 -2.47 3.86
C PHE A 60 -20.35 -2.96 2.42
N GLY A 61 -19.51 -3.98 2.22
CA GLY A 61 -19.35 -4.64 0.92
C GLY A 61 -20.68 -5.22 0.40
N LYS A 62 -21.48 -5.83 1.27
CA LYS A 62 -22.84 -6.30 0.94
C LYS A 62 -23.78 -5.15 0.61
N LEU A 63 -23.74 -4.05 1.36
CA LEU A 63 -24.55 -2.85 1.10
C LEU A 63 -24.30 -2.29 -0.32
N LEU A 64 -23.05 -2.29 -0.78
CA LEU A 64 -22.71 -1.91 -2.17
C LEU A 64 -23.34 -2.86 -3.21
N GLN A 65 -23.42 -4.16 -2.89
CA GLN A 65 -23.95 -5.18 -3.80
C GLN A 65 -25.49 -5.20 -3.84
N THR A 66 -26.17 -5.10 -2.69
CA THR A 66 -27.63 -5.14 -2.61
C THR A 66 -28.28 -3.87 -3.16
N LYS A 67 -27.54 -2.75 -3.12
CA LYS A 67 -27.99 -1.42 -3.58
C LYS A 67 -29.16 -0.87 -2.75
N ASP A 68 -29.33 -1.34 -1.52
CA ASP A 68 -30.38 -0.87 -0.62
C ASP A 68 -30.11 0.57 -0.18
N GLY A 69 -30.99 1.51 -0.53
CA GLY A 69 -30.86 2.91 -0.10
C GLY A 69 -29.85 3.73 -0.90
N VAL A 70 -29.47 3.29 -2.11
CA VAL A 70 -28.64 4.09 -3.02
C VAL A 70 -29.30 5.43 -3.35
N ASP A 71 -28.52 6.51 -3.29
CA ASP A 71 -28.99 7.89 -3.44
C ASP A 71 -28.13 8.70 -4.43
N VAL A 72 -27.20 8.04 -5.11
CA VAL A 72 -26.39 8.58 -6.20
C VAL A 72 -26.10 7.51 -7.26
N SER A 73 -26.01 7.95 -8.52
CA SER A 73 -25.53 7.13 -9.63
C SER A 73 -24.40 7.84 -10.39
N PHE A 74 -23.52 7.04 -10.99
CA PHE A 74 -22.40 7.48 -11.82
C PHE A 74 -22.45 6.78 -13.17
N ILE A 75 -22.09 7.47 -14.24
CA ILE A 75 -21.87 6.89 -15.57
C ILE A 75 -20.37 6.92 -15.82
N VAL A 76 -19.75 5.74 -15.97
CA VAL A 76 -18.32 5.57 -16.18
C VAL A 76 -18.11 4.63 -17.36
N GLY A 77 -17.48 5.10 -18.44
CA GLY A 77 -17.29 4.29 -19.65
C GLY A 77 -18.58 3.72 -20.25
N GLY A 78 -19.73 4.38 -20.03
CA GLY A 78 -21.04 3.90 -20.47
C GLY A 78 -21.74 2.93 -19.50
N GLU A 79 -21.07 2.49 -18.43
CA GLU A 79 -21.67 1.68 -17.36
C GLU A 79 -22.23 2.55 -16.23
N THR A 80 -23.38 2.14 -15.69
CA THR A 80 -24.01 2.82 -14.55
C THR A 80 -23.63 2.15 -13.23
N PHE A 81 -23.10 2.94 -12.32
CA PHE A 81 -22.76 2.55 -10.96
C PHE A 81 -23.66 3.26 -9.96
N THR A 82 -24.18 2.55 -8.97
CA THR A 82 -25.00 3.12 -7.89
C THR A 82 -24.26 3.04 -6.57
N ALA A 83 -24.37 4.07 -5.74
CA ALA A 83 -23.66 4.13 -4.46
C ALA A 83 -24.43 4.99 -3.43
N HIS A 84 -23.79 5.23 -2.29
CA HIS A 84 -24.35 5.97 -1.16
C HIS A 84 -23.51 7.22 -0.90
N LYS A 85 -24.11 8.41 -1.03
CA LYS A 85 -23.43 9.71 -0.90
C LYS A 85 -22.69 9.81 0.42
N ILE A 86 -23.31 9.39 1.52
CA ILE A 86 -22.70 9.51 2.85
C ILE A 86 -21.46 8.63 3.01
N VAL A 87 -21.46 7.42 2.43
CA VAL A 87 -20.31 6.52 2.47
C VAL A 87 -19.15 7.11 1.66
N LEU A 88 -19.42 7.56 0.43
CA LEU A 88 -18.43 8.20 -0.43
C LEU A 88 -17.85 9.48 0.23
N ALA A 89 -18.71 10.35 0.73
CA ALA A 89 -18.33 11.61 1.37
C ALA A 89 -17.58 11.43 2.70
N THR A 90 -17.81 10.33 3.41
CA THR A 90 -17.06 10.02 4.63
C THR A 90 -15.63 9.60 4.32
N ARG A 91 -15.43 8.93 3.18
CA ARG A 91 -14.16 8.28 2.82
C ARG A 91 -13.29 9.13 1.90
N SER A 92 -13.89 10.06 1.16
CA SER A 92 -13.18 10.95 0.23
C SER A 92 -13.64 12.40 0.42
N PRO A 93 -12.72 13.33 0.73
CA PRO A 93 -13.06 14.75 0.81
C PRO A 93 -13.48 15.33 -0.55
N VAL A 94 -12.99 14.76 -1.66
CA VAL A 94 -13.38 15.14 -3.02
C VAL A 94 -14.84 14.78 -3.27
N PHE A 95 -15.23 13.53 -2.98
CA PHE A 95 -16.65 13.15 -3.05
C PHE A 95 -17.52 13.94 -2.06
N LYS A 96 -17.00 14.27 -0.87
CA LYS A 96 -17.72 15.11 0.09
C LYS A 96 -18.06 16.48 -0.51
N ALA A 97 -17.08 17.13 -1.11
CA ALA A 97 -17.26 18.43 -1.75
C ALA A 97 -18.22 18.34 -2.96
N GLU A 98 -18.07 17.29 -3.79
CA GLU A 98 -18.88 17.12 -5.00
C GLU A 98 -20.33 16.73 -4.71
N LEU A 99 -20.58 15.88 -3.70
CA LEU A 99 -21.89 15.28 -3.42
C LEU A 99 -22.69 16.04 -2.37
N LEU A 100 -22.02 16.62 -1.37
CA LEU A 100 -22.65 17.33 -0.25
C LEU A 100 -22.36 18.84 -0.25
N GLY A 101 -21.55 19.34 -1.18
CA GLY A 101 -21.28 20.76 -1.34
C GLY A 101 -22.50 21.54 -1.84
N SER A 102 -22.48 22.86 -1.59
CA SER A 102 -23.58 23.79 -1.91
C SER A 102 -23.92 23.92 -3.40
N LEU A 103 -23.09 23.37 -4.29
CA LEU A 103 -23.22 23.52 -5.74
C LEU A 103 -24.20 22.53 -6.40
N ARG A 104 -24.49 21.38 -5.78
CA ARG A 104 -25.45 20.41 -6.35
C ARG A 104 -26.80 20.53 -5.65
N LYS A 105 -27.68 21.35 -6.24
CA LYS A 105 -29.12 21.34 -5.95
C LYS A 105 -29.67 19.95 -6.26
N ASN A 106 -29.94 19.13 -5.24
CA ASN A 106 -30.85 17.97 -5.17
C ASN A 106 -31.21 17.24 -6.49
N GLY A 107 -30.24 17.02 -7.38
CA GLY A 107 -30.46 16.34 -8.64
C GLY A 107 -30.32 14.83 -8.47
N THR A 108 -31.28 14.09 -9.00
CA THR A 108 -31.20 12.63 -9.19
C THR A 108 -30.40 12.25 -10.43
N GLU A 109 -29.90 13.23 -11.18
CA GLU A 109 -29.14 13.01 -12.41
C GLU A 109 -27.81 12.29 -12.15
N PRO A 110 -27.50 11.25 -12.96
CA PRO A 110 -26.23 10.54 -12.87
C PRO A 110 -25.01 11.45 -13.08
N ILE A 111 -23.94 11.19 -12.32
CA ILE A 111 -22.67 11.91 -12.45
C ILE A 111 -21.79 11.20 -13.49
N THR A 112 -21.38 11.90 -14.54
CA THR A 112 -20.51 11.31 -15.57
C THR A 112 -19.03 11.45 -15.18
N ILE A 113 -18.31 10.33 -15.08
CA ILE A 113 -16.86 10.30 -14.88
C ILE A 113 -16.20 9.85 -16.19
N LYS A 114 -15.44 10.75 -16.81
CA LYS A 114 -14.84 10.52 -18.14
C LYS A 114 -13.45 9.89 -18.10
N ASP A 115 -12.68 10.14 -17.05
CA ASP A 115 -11.25 9.79 -17.01
C ASP A 115 -10.95 8.53 -16.19
N LEU A 116 -11.94 7.66 -16.01
CA LEU A 116 -11.77 6.35 -15.37
C LEU A 116 -12.37 5.24 -16.21
N GLN A 117 -11.68 4.10 -16.22
CA GLN A 117 -12.23 2.87 -16.77
C GLN A 117 -13.22 2.25 -15.78
N PRO A 118 -14.29 1.57 -16.25
CA PRO A 118 -15.29 0.95 -15.37
C PRO A 118 -14.69 0.01 -14.32
N ALA A 119 -13.69 -0.79 -14.70
CA ALA A 119 -13.01 -1.72 -13.80
C ALA A 119 -12.26 -1.01 -12.66
N VAL A 120 -11.60 0.11 -12.96
CA VAL A 120 -10.88 0.93 -11.97
C VAL A 120 -11.87 1.60 -11.01
N PHE A 121 -12.98 2.13 -11.53
CA PHE A 121 -14.02 2.72 -10.69
C PHE A 121 -14.71 1.69 -9.80
N ARG A 122 -14.92 0.47 -10.29
CA ARG A 122 -15.44 -0.65 -9.50
C ARG A 122 -14.51 -1.00 -8.34
N ALA A 123 -13.20 -1.07 -8.59
CA ALA A 123 -12.20 -1.31 -7.56
C ALA A 123 -12.09 -0.15 -6.55
N LEU A 124 -12.21 1.10 -7.02
CA LEU A 124 -12.29 2.29 -6.18
C LEU A 124 -13.49 2.24 -5.22
N LEU A 125 -14.68 1.91 -5.75
CA LEU A 125 -15.89 1.74 -4.93
C LEU A 125 -15.71 0.59 -3.93
N HIS A 126 -15.17 -0.55 -4.34
CA HIS A 126 -14.88 -1.65 -3.43
C HIS A 126 -14.02 -1.17 -2.25
N PHE A 127 -12.89 -0.51 -2.53
CA PHE A 127 -12.02 0.04 -1.48
C PHE A 127 -12.73 1.04 -0.55
N ILE A 128 -13.57 1.93 -1.10
CA ILE A 128 -14.30 2.90 -0.28
C ILE A 128 -15.20 2.21 0.74
N TYR A 129 -15.83 1.09 0.37
CA TYR A 129 -16.74 0.34 1.24
C TYR A 129 -16.03 -0.64 2.18
N THR A 130 -14.89 -1.21 1.78
CA THR A 130 -14.27 -2.33 2.52
C THR A 130 -12.88 -2.05 3.08
N ASP A 131 -12.25 -0.93 2.69
CA ASP A 131 -10.83 -0.60 2.99
C ASP A 131 -9.83 -1.67 2.48
N SER A 132 -10.25 -2.48 1.52
CA SER A 132 -9.44 -3.52 0.87
C SER A 132 -9.48 -3.36 -0.65
N LEU A 133 -8.48 -3.90 -1.33
CA LEU A 133 -8.53 -4.07 -2.78
C LEU A 133 -9.34 -5.32 -3.15
N PRO A 134 -10.05 -5.30 -4.30
CA PRO A 134 -10.67 -6.52 -4.79
C PRO A 134 -9.59 -7.55 -5.17
N ALA A 135 -9.96 -8.84 -5.18
CA ALA A 135 -9.09 -9.86 -5.73
C ALA A 135 -8.77 -9.55 -7.21
N MET A 136 -7.50 -9.67 -7.58
CA MET A 136 -7.00 -9.44 -8.95
C MET A 136 -6.39 -10.71 -9.54
N ASP A 137 -6.75 -11.87 -9.00
CA ASP A 137 -6.13 -13.16 -9.31
C ASP A 137 -6.35 -13.59 -10.77
N ASP A 138 -7.42 -13.10 -11.40
CA ASP A 138 -7.76 -13.37 -12.80
C ASP A 138 -6.92 -12.55 -13.80
N LEU A 139 -6.15 -11.56 -13.33
CA LEU A 139 -5.31 -10.72 -14.17
C LEU A 139 -3.90 -11.29 -14.28
N ASN A 140 -3.31 -11.23 -15.49
CA ASN A 140 -1.87 -11.46 -15.63
C ASN A 140 -1.07 -10.32 -14.97
N GLY A 141 0.23 -10.51 -14.76
CA GLY A 141 1.06 -9.51 -14.08
C GLY A 141 1.09 -8.13 -14.74
N VAL A 142 0.99 -8.06 -16.08
CA VAL A 142 0.98 -6.77 -16.81
C VAL A 142 -0.33 -6.04 -16.61
N ASP A 143 -1.46 -6.73 -16.77
CA ASP A 143 -2.80 -6.14 -16.60
C ASP A 143 -3.02 -5.73 -15.14
N ARG A 144 -2.49 -6.52 -14.19
CA ARG A 144 -2.48 -6.15 -12.76
C ARG A 144 -1.68 -4.87 -12.52
N CYS A 145 -0.47 -4.75 -13.07
CA CYS A 145 0.34 -3.54 -12.95
C CYS A 145 -0.42 -2.30 -13.47
N GLU A 146 -1.01 -2.39 -14.66
CA GLU A 146 -1.77 -1.28 -15.25
C GLU A 146 -3.00 -0.93 -14.41
N MET A 147 -3.73 -1.93 -13.89
CA MET A 147 -4.83 -1.71 -12.95
C MET A 147 -4.37 -0.94 -11.71
N ILE A 148 -3.25 -1.34 -11.10
CA ILE A 148 -2.70 -0.67 -9.91
C ILE A 148 -2.26 0.75 -10.23
N ARG A 149 -1.63 1.00 -11.39
CA ARG A 149 -1.27 2.36 -11.84
C ARG A 149 -2.51 3.24 -11.98
N HIS A 150 -3.56 2.74 -12.64
CA HIS A 150 -4.81 3.49 -12.77
C HIS A 150 -5.51 3.72 -11.43
N LEU A 151 -5.43 2.76 -10.51
CA LEU A 151 -5.93 2.92 -9.15
C LEU A 151 -5.14 3.96 -8.34
N LEU A 152 -3.82 4.04 -8.51
CA LEU A 152 -2.99 5.08 -7.90
C LEU A 152 -3.46 6.47 -8.35
N VAL A 153 -3.64 6.66 -9.66
CA VAL A 153 -4.16 7.92 -10.23
C VAL A 153 -5.55 8.25 -9.69
N ALA A 154 -6.44 7.25 -9.59
CA ALA A 154 -7.77 7.43 -9.03
C ALA A 154 -7.71 7.79 -7.54
N ALA A 155 -6.85 7.12 -6.77
CA ALA A 155 -6.67 7.35 -5.35
C ALA A 155 -6.17 8.76 -5.06
N ASP A 156 -5.20 9.25 -5.84
CA ASP A 156 -4.76 10.64 -5.79
C ASP A 156 -5.91 11.61 -6.11
N ARG A 157 -6.60 11.42 -7.24
CA ARG A 157 -7.73 12.26 -7.67
C ARG A 157 -8.83 12.38 -6.63
N TYR A 158 -9.17 11.28 -5.94
CA TYR A 158 -10.22 11.24 -4.93
C TYR A 158 -9.69 11.38 -3.49
N ALA A 159 -8.42 11.72 -3.32
CA ALA A 159 -7.75 11.90 -2.04
C ALA A 159 -7.94 10.72 -1.06
N LEU A 160 -7.77 9.49 -1.57
CA LEU A 160 -7.80 8.25 -0.81
C LEU A 160 -6.37 7.83 -0.44
N GLU A 161 -5.79 8.51 0.55
CA GLU A 161 -4.37 8.38 0.93
C GLU A 161 -3.94 6.93 1.18
N ARG A 162 -4.74 6.17 1.94
CA ARG A 162 -4.42 4.77 2.23
C ARG A 162 -4.37 3.89 0.98
N LEU A 163 -5.33 4.06 0.05
CA LEU A 163 -5.31 3.34 -1.23
C LEU A 163 -4.11 3.75 -2.07
N ASN A 164 -3.77 5.04 -2.07
CA ASN A 164 -2.62 5.57 -2.79
C ASN A 164 -1.32 4.89 -2.29
N LEU A 165 -1.10 4.84 -0.98
CA LEU A 165 0.06 4.18 -0.37
C LEU A 165 0.09 2.67 -0.64
N MET A 166 -1.06 1.99 -0.61
CA MET A 166 -1.14 0.57 -0.98
C MET A 166 -0.72 0.35 -2.44
N CYS A 167 -1.17 1.20 -3.36
CA CYS A 167 -0.76 1.11 -4.76
C CYS A 167 0.75 1.36 -4.92
N GLN A 168 1.32 2.32 -4.19
CA GLN A 168 2.76 2.58 -4.19
C GLN A 168 3.56 1.36 -3.68
N SER A 169 3.14 0.73 -2.58
CA SER A 169 3.82 -0.45 -2.02
C SER A 169 3.80 -1.62 -3.02
N MET A 170 2.66 -1.95 -3.63
CA MET A 170 2.60 -3.02 -4.63
C MET A 170 3.48 -2.72 -5.85
N LEU A 171 3.45 -1.49 -6.38
CA LEU A 171 4.29 -1.10 -7.53
C LEU A 171 5.79 -1.13 -7.20
N CYS A 172 6.16 -0.86 -5.95
CA CYS A 172 7.54 -0.83 -5.49
C CYS A 172 8.08 -2.23 -5.18
N GLU A 173 7.32 -3.04 -4.44
CA GLU A 173 7.79 -4.30 -3.86
C GLU A 173 7.56 -5.50 -4.79
N GLU A 174 6.45 -5.53 -5.53
CA GLU A 174 6.03 -6.71 -6.29
C GLU A 174 6.30 -6.57 -7.79
N ASP A 175 6.26 -5.34 -8.30
CA ASP A 175 6.15 -5.10 -9.75
C ASP A 175 7.32 -4.30 -10.36
N LEU A 176 8.30 -3.82 -9.58
CA LEU A 176 9.36 -2.98 -10.15
C LEU A 176 10.33 -3.80 -11.02
N GLN A 177 10.31 -3.56 -12.33
CA GLN A 177 11.07 -4.32 -13.32
C GLN A 177 11.68 -3.40 -14.39
N VAL A 178 12.70 -3.89 -15.10
CA VAL A 178 13.41 -3.13 -16.16
C VAL A 178 12.45 -2.52 -17.19
N HIS A 179 11.46 -3.29 -17.63
CA HIS A 179 10.55 -2.87 -18.69
C HIS A 179 9.51 -1.84 -18.25
N ASN A 180 9.28 -1.66 -16.93
CA ASN A 180 8.18 -0.85 -16.41
C ASN A 180 8.60 0.29 -15.45
N VAL A 181 9.83 0.26 -14.93
CA VAL A 181 10.35 1.25 -13.96
C VAL A 181 10.27 2.68 -14.49
N ALA A 182 10.51 2.91 -15.78
CA ALA A 182 10.44 4.24 -16.37
C ALA A 182 9.01 4.81 -16.39
N THR A 183 8.01 3.96 -16.64
CA THR A 183 6.60 4.35 -16.60
C THR A 183 6.14 4.59 -15.17
N THR A 184 6.55 3.72 -14.23
CA THR A 184 6.26 3.90 -12.79
C THR A 184 6.90 5.17 -12.24
N LEU A 185 8.13 5.51 -12.65
CA LEU A 185 8.82 6.74 -12.26
C LEU A 185 8.10 7.99 -12.77
N ALA A 186 7.67 8.00 -14.03
CA ALA A 186 6.88 9.11 -14.58
C ALA A 186 5.59 9.32 -13.79
N LEU A 187 4.89 8.23 -13.46
CA LEU A 187 3.67 8.25 -12.68
C LEU A 187 3.92 8.79 -11.26
N ALA A 188 4.98 8.32 -10.61
CA ALA A 188 5.32 8.72 -9.24
C ALA A 188 5.66 10.21 -9.15
N ASP A 189 6.40 10.75 -10.13
CA ASP A 189 6.69 12.18 -10.20
C ASP A 189 5.43 13.01 -10.44
N GLN A 190 4.58 12.59 -11.40
CA GLN A 190 3.34 13.29 -11.73
C GLN A 190 2.37 13.40 -10.55
N HIS A 191 2.29 12.36 -9.71
CA HIS A 191 1.36 12.29 -8.58
C HIS A 191 2.02 12.56 -7.22
N GLY A 192 3.26 13.07 -7.20
CA GLY A 192 3.95 13.45 -5.96
C GLY A 192 4.28 12.28 -5.03
N CYS A 193 4.38 11.05 -5.55
CA CYS A 193 4.69 9.85 -4.79
C CYS A 193 6.21 9.75 -4.51
N GLY A 194 6.70 10.54 -3.54
CA GLY A 194 8.14 10.67 -3.25
C GLY A 194 8.86 9.34 -2.97
N MET A 195 8.30 8.47 -2.12
CA MET A 195 8.93 7.18 -1.80
C MET A 195 9.03 6.26 -3.03
N LEU A 196 7.96 6.16 -3.82
CA LEU A 196 7.97 5.37 -5.05
C LEU A 196 8.94 5.96 -6.09
N LYS A 197 9.00 7.29 -6.20
CA LYS A 197 9.95 8.00 -7.07
C LYS A 197 11.39 7.67 -6.67
N ASP A 198 11.72 7.76 -5.39
CA ASP A 198 13.04 7.45 -4.88
C ASP A 198 13.46 6.00 -5.15
N ALA A 199 12.55 5.04 -4.90
CA ALA A 199 12.80 3.63 -5.19
C ALA A 199 13.01 3.37 -6.70
N CYS A 200 12.22 4.01 -7.55
CA CYS A 200 12.40 3.92 -9.01
C CYS A 200 13.75 4.49 -9.44
N ILE A 201 14.14 5.65 -8.91
CA ILE A 201 15.45 6.25 -9.21
C ILE A 201 16.56 5.29 -8.77
N GLU A 202 16.51 4.80 -7.53
CA GLU A 202 17.50 3.85 -7.00
C GLU A 202 17.65 2.63 -7.92
N PHE A 203 16.53 2.02 -8.32
CA PHE A 203 16.51 0.90 -9.26
C PHE A 203 17.18 1.24 -10.61
N ILE A 204 16.87 2.40 -11.20
CA ILE A 204 17.47 2.82 -12.49
C ILE A 204 18.98 3.07 -12.34
N THR A 205 19.42 3.55 -11.18
CA THR A 205 20.83 3.84 -10.92
C THR A 205 21.67 2.60 -10.63
N CYS A 206 21.06 1.44 -10.37
CA CYS A 206 21.78 0.18 -10.21
C CYS A 206 22.54 -0.20 -11.49
N SER A 207 23.86 -0.41 -11.34
CA SER A 207 24.81 -0.59 -12.46
C SER A 207 24.47 -1.74 -13.40
N ASN A 208 23.87 -2.81 -12.87
CA ASN A 208 23.51 -4.03 -13.62
C ASN A 208 22.23 -3.91 -14.46
N VAL A 209 21.41 -2.87 -14.27
CA VAL A 209 20.11 -2.70 -14.95
C VAL A 209 20.00 -1.41 -15.74
N MET A 210 20.84 -0.41 -15.49
CA MET A 210 20.79 0.90 -16.15
C MET A 210 20.79 0.81 -17.68
N GLU A 211 21.68 0.00 -18.28
CA GLU A 211 21.78 -0.14 -19.74
C GLU A 211 20.51 -0.78 -20.33
N ALA A 212 20.00 -1.82 -19.65
CA ALA A 212 18.77 -2.50 -20.06
C ALA A 212 17.56 -1.55 -19.98
N VAL A 213 17.45 -0.76 -18.91
CA VAL A 213 16.40 0.27 -18.75
C VAL A 213 16.53 1.33 -19.84
N ALA A 214 17.75 1.80 -20.13
CA ALA A 214 17.98 2.83 -21.13
C ALA A 214 17.59 2.41 -22.56
N ALA A 215 17.66 1.11 -22.86
CA ALA A 215 17.21 0.55 -24.13
C ALA A 215 15.68 0.52 -24.28
N THR A 216 14.92 0.54 -23.17
CA THR A 216 13.46 0.42 -23.20
C THR A 216 12.77 1.61 -23.87
N LYS A 217 11.61 1.35 -24.48
CA LYS A 217 10.73 2.40 -25.00
C LYS A 217 10.21 3.31 -23.88
N GLY A 218 9.92 2.75 -22.71
CA GLY A 218 9.46 3.50 -21.53
C GLY A 218 10.46 4.58 -21.12
N TYR A 219 11.76 4.25 -21.04
CA TYR A 219 12.79 5.22 -20.68
C TYR A 219 13.00 6.32 -21.75
N LYS A 220 12.90 5.96 -23.04
CA LYS A 220 12.92 6.94 -24.13
C LYS A 220 11.73 7.90 -24.06
N ASN A 221 10.56 7.41 -23.67
CA ASN A 221 9.39 8.25 -23.45
C ASN A 221 9.59 9.16 -22.23
N LEU A 222 10.07 8.62 -21.11
CA LEU A 222 10.36 9.38 -19.89
C LEU A 222 11.28 10.57 -20.16
N LYS A 223 12.34 10.39 -20.97
CA LYS A 223 13.23 11.48 -21.40
C LYS A 223 12.51 12.61 -22.13
N ARG A 224 11.43 12.30 -22.86
CA ARG A 224 10.67 13.29 -23.63
C ARG A 224 9.61 13.98 -22.78
N SER A 225 8.92 13.24 -21.92
CA SER A 225 7.82 13.77 -21.11
C SER A 225 8.28 14.42 -19.80
N CYS A 226 9.32 13.89 -19.14
CA CYS A 226 9.79 14.34 -17.83
C CYS A 226 11.33 14.43 -17.76
N PRO A 227 11.98 15.34 -18.51
CA PRO A 227 13.45 15.42 -18.56
C PRO A 227 14.09 15.78 -17.21
N SER A 228 13.41 16.54 -16.34
CA SER A 228 13.88 16.90 -15.00
C SER A 228 14.16 15.69 -14.13
N VAL A 229 13.27 14.69 -14.16
CA VAL A 229 13.39 13.45 -13.36
C VAL A 229 14.58 12.60 -13.81
N VAL A 230 14.87 12.61 -15.12
CA VAL A 230 16.04 11.91 -15.65
C VAL A 230 17.33 12.58 -15.19
N ILE A 231 17.38 13.91 -15.17
CA ILE A 231 18.53 14.67 -14.66
C ILE A 231 18.75 14.34 -13.17
N GLU A 232 17.68 14.36 -12.37
CA GLU A 232 17.73 14.02 -10.95
C GLU A 232 18.30 12.61 -10.70
N ALA A 233 17.88 11.61 -11.50
CA ALA A 233 18.42 10.26 -11.41
C ALA A 233 19.92 10.18 -11.75
N LEU A 234 20.36 10.93 -12.76
CA LEU A 234 21.77 11.00 -13.16
C LEU A 234 22.63 11.70 -12.10
N GLU A 235 22.13 12.77 -11.49
CA GLU A 235 22.81 13.46 -10.39
C GLU A 235 22.99 12.53 -9.19
N LYS A 236 21.96 11.77 -8.82
CA LYS A 236 22.03 10.79 -7.72
C LYS A 236 23.11 9.72 -8.01
N THR A 237 23.17 9.22 -9.25
CA THR A 237 24.22 8.28 -9.71
C THR A 237 25.63 8.87 -9.54
N SER A 238 25.82 10.16 -9.86
CA SER A 238 27.13 10.81 -9.80
C SER A 238 27.66 11.00 -8.37
N LYS A 239 26.75 11.12 -7.39
CA LYS A 239 27.07 11.20 -5.96
C LYS A 239 27.46 9.83 -5.42
N THR A 240 26.69 8.78 -5.74
CA THR A 240 26.96 7.40 -5.30
C THR A 240 28.26 6.80 -5.86
N ARG A 241 28.78 7.29 -7.00
CA ARG A 241 30.09 6.87 -7.54
C ARG A 241 31.30 7.58 -6.92
N ARG A 242 31.09 8.63 -6.12
CA ARG A 242 32.15 9.42 -5.47
C ARG A 242 32.36 9.06 -4.00
N GLU A 243 31.49 8.22 -3.46
CA GLU A 243 31.57 7.60 -2.13
C GLU A 243 32.10 6.16 -2.26
#